data_AF-A0A5B9Q6Q1-F1
#
_entry.id   AF-A0A5B9Q6Q1-F1
#
_cell.length_a   1.000
_cell.length_b   1.000
_cell.length_c   1.000
_cell.angle_alpha   90.00
_cell.angle_beta   90.00
_cell.angle_gamma   90.00
#
_symmetry.space_group_name_H-M   'P 1'
#
loop_
_entity.id
_entity.type
_entity.pdbx_description
1 polymer ?
#
loop_
_entity_poly.entity_id
_entity_poly.type
_entity_poly.pdbx_seq_one_letter_code
_entity_poly.pdbx_strand_id
1 'polypeptide(L)'
;MLRGQLPTSALAKSVAFDDSMMHVTLIDGRVISVPILWFPLLRDATSEQRKKYEIGGGGISLHWEDIDEDISVAGLMAGADMNSL
;
A
#
# COMPACT_ATOMS: atom_id res chain seq x y z
N MET A 1 -8.90 -15.92 19.73
CA MET A 1 -8.20 -15.60 18.47
C MET A 1 -8.46 -14.13 18.17
N LEU A 2 -7.47 -13.25 18.34
CA LEU A 2 -7.68 -11.81 18.13
C LEU A 2 -7.90 -11.54 16.64
N ARG A 3 -9.16 -11.39 16.23
CA ARG A 3 -9.50 -10.56 15.07
C ARG A 3 -9.22 -9.13 15.49
N GLY A 4 -7.96 -8.71 15.37
CA GLY A 4 -7.61 -7.30 15.52
C GLY A 4 -8.41 -6.53 14.48
N GLN A 5 -9.43 -5.81 14.93
CA GLN A 5 -10.17 -4.89 14.08
C GLN A 5 -9.16 -3.92 13.48
N LEU A 6 -8.89 -4.08 12.19
CA LEU A 6 -8.33 -2.98 11.40
C LEU A 6 -9.21 -1.77 11.74
N PRO A 7 -8.63 -0.66 12.21
CA PRO A 7 -9.41 0.53 12.44
C PRO A 7 -10.21 0.80 11.17
N THR A 8 -11.52 0.93 11.26
CA THR A 8 -12.38 1.24 10.10
C THR A 8 -12.00 2.59 9.47
N SER A 9 -11.17 3.36 10.18
CA SER A 9 -10.55 4.62 9.75
C SER A 9 -9.26 4.46 8.95
N ALA A 10 -8.65 3.27 8.93
CA ALA A 10 -7.38 3.00 8.27
C ALA A 10 -7.55 2.68 6.78
N LEU A 11 -8.18 3.60 6.04
CA LEU A 11 -8.44 3.44 4.61
C LEU A 11 -7.48 4.32 3.82
N ALA A 12 -6.92 3.81 2.74
CA ALA A 12 -6.04 4.56 1.85
C ALA A 12 -6.78 5.73 1.18
N LYS A 13 -6.11 6.88 1.16
CA LYS A 13 -6.53 8.10 0.47
C LYS A 13 -5.64 8.40 -0.72
N SER A 14 -4.33 8.19 -0.60
CA SER A 14 -3.37 8.41 -1.66
C SER A 14 -2.06 7.66 -1.43
N VAL A 15 -1.33 7.41 -2.52
CA VAL A 15 0.01 6.83 -2.50
C VAL A 15 0.99 7.81 -3.11
N ALA A 16 2.15 7.96 -2.49
CA ALA A 16 3.28 8.70 -3.01
C ALA A 16 4.56 7.88 -2.88
N PHE A 17 5.55 8.20 -3.70
CA PHE A 17 6.85 7.53 -3.70
C PHE A 17 7.96 8.56 -3.64
N ASP A 18 9.02 8.23 -2.91
CA ASP A 18 10.34 8.82 -3.06
C ASP A 18 11.34 7.78 -3.59
N ASP A 19 12.63 8.09 -3.55
CA ASP A 19 13.70 7.22 -4.05
C ASP A 19 13.79 5.87 -3.32
N SER A 20 13.29 5.79 -2.09
CA SER A 20 13.49 4.64 -1.19
C SER A 20 12.21 4.12 -0.52
N MET A 21 11.15 4.92 -0.46
CA MET A 21 9.95 4.65 0.31
C MET A 21 8.69 4.79 -0.54
N MET A 22 7.70 3.96 -0.20
CA MET A 22 6.29 4.15 -0.54
C MET A 22 5.56 4.73 0.68
N HIS A 23 4.78 5.77 0.46
CA HIS A 23 3.97 6.44 1.47
C HIS A 23 2.49 6.29 1.16
N VAL A 24 1.73 5.72 2.07
CA VAL A 24 0.27 5.64 1.98
C VAL A 24 -0.33 6.60 2.99
N THR A 25 -1.00 7.63 2.50
CA THR A 25 -1.79 8.54 3.35
C THR A 25 -3.16 7.90 3.58
N LEU A 26 -3.57 7.80 4.83
CA LEU A 26 -4.88 7.29 5.22
C LEU A 26 -5.91 8.42 5.35
N ILE A 27 -7.20 8.08 5.25
CA ILE A 27 -8.30 9.03 5.39
C ILE A 27 -8.33 9.71 6.76
N ASP A 28 -7.80 9.04 7.79
CA ASP A 28 -7.72 9.56 9.16
C ASP A 28 -6.49 10.45 9.42
N GLY A 29 -5.73 10.77 8.36
CA GLY A 29 -4.60 11.69 8.40
C GLY A 29 -3.27 11.05 8.77
N ARG A 30 -3.22 9.76 9.12
CA ARG A 30 -1.97 9.03 9.32
C ARG A 30 -1.27 8.76 7.99
N VAL A 31 0.05 8.56 8.05
CA VAL A 31 0.86 8.12 6.92
C VAL A 31 1.62 6.86 7.31
N ILE A 32 1.46 5.80 6.50
CA ILE A 32 2.26 4.58 6.60
C ILE A 32 3.40 4.72 5.59
N SER A 33 4.64 4.55 6.03
CA SER A 33 5.81 4.56 5.13
C SER A 33 6.54 3.23 5.21
N VAL A 34 6.79 2.63 4.06
CA VAL A 34 7.47 1.34 3.93
C VAL A 34 8.55 1.43 2.84
N PRO A 35 9.67 0.70 2.96
CA PRO A 35 10.68 0.66 1.90
C PRO A 35 10.09 0.16 0.57
N ILE A 36 10.35 0.86 -0.54
CA ILE A 36 9.90 0.42 -1.87
C ILE A 36 10.55 -0.91 -2.29
N LEU A 37 11.72 -1.23 -1.72
CA LEU A 37 12.41 -2.51 -1.87
C LEU A 37 11.50 -3.72 -1.57
N TRP A 38 10.52 -3.54 -0.68
CA TRP A 38 9.57 -4.59 -0.30
C TRP A 38 8.68 -5.03 -1.45
N PHE A 39 8.52 -4.21 -2.49
CA PHE A 39 7.66 -4.45 -3.63
C PHE A 39 8.49 -4.42 -4.91
N PRO A 40 9.11 -5.55 -5.32
CA PRO A 40 10.01 -5.58 -6.47
C PRO A 40 9.40 -5.02 -7.77
N LEU A 41 8.11 -5.28 -8.02
CA LEU A 41 7.43 -4.75 -9.22
C LEU A 41 7.31 -3.22 -9.17
N LEU A 42 6.94 -2.64 -8.02
CA LEU A 42 6.93 -1.19 -7.84
C LEU A 42 8.32 -0.57 -7.86
N ARG A 43 9.32 -1.25 -7.28
CA ARG A 43 10.72 -0.82 -7.31
C ARG A 43 11.21 -0.67 -8.75
N ASP A 44 10.87 -1.62 -9.62
CA ASP A 44 11.33 -1.62 -11.01
C ASP A 44 10.41 -0.83 -11.95
N ALA A 45 9.21 -0.45 -11.49
CA ALA A 45 8.26 0.38 -12.24
C ALA A 45 8.76 1.81 -12.46
N THR A 46 8.39 2.38 -13.61
CA THR A 46 8.62 3.80 -13.91
C THR A 46 7.81 4.72 -12.99
N SER A 47 8.23 5.97 -12.89
CA SER A 47 7.48 6.99 -12.15
C SER A 47 6.04 7.18 -12.67
N GLU A 48 5.80 6.95 -13.96
CA GLU A 48 4.47 7.03 -14.55
C GLU A 48 3.59 5.85 -14.14
N GLN A 49 4.13 4.62 -14.23
CA GLN A 49 3.44 3.41 -13.78
C GLN A 49 3.09 3.49 -12.29
N ARG A 50 4.05 3.90 -11.43
CA ARG A 50 3.80 4.07 -9.98
C ARG A 50 2.68 5.05 -9.66
N LYS A 51 2.43 6.05 -10.51
CA LYS A 51 1.36 7.04 -10.31
C LYS A 51 -0.01 6.57 -10.80
N LYS A 52 -0.06 5.52 -11.62
CA LYS A 52 -1.30 4.93 -12.16
C LYS A 52 -1.79 3.79 -11.26
N TYR A 53 -2.14 4.15 -10.02
CA TYR A 53 -2.77 3.21 -9.10
C TYR A 53 -4.26 3.48 -8.98
N GLU A 54 -5.00 2.46 -8.60
CA GLU A 54 -6.40 2.53 -8.22
C GLU A 54 -6.56 2.17 -6.73
N ILE A 55 -7.46 2.87 -6.06
CA ILE A 55 -7.81 2.59 -4.66
C ILE A 55 -9.10 1.75 -4.66
N GLY A 56 -8.97 0.48 -4.26
CA GLY A 56 -10.05 -0.49 -4.28
C GLY A 56 -10.76 -0.67 -2.93
N GLY A 57 -11.96 -1.25 -2.99
CA GLY A 57 -12.75 -1.64 -1.81
C GLY A 57 -12.98 -0.54 -0.78
N GLY A 58 -13.10 0.71 -1.24
CA GLY A 58 -13.28 1.88 -0.36
C GLY A 58 -12.02 2.31 0.39
N GLY A 59 -10.83 1.91 -0.07
CA GLY A 59 -9.55 2.25 0.57
C GLY A 59 -8.89 1.09 1.30
N ILE A 60 -9.32 -0.16 1.07
CA ILE A 60 -8.70 -1.34 1.70
C ILE A 60 -7.57 -1.94 0.85
N SER A 61 -7.56 -1.66 -0.45
CA SER A 61 -6.56 -2.17 -1.41
C SER A 61 -6.04 -1.07 -2.32
N LEU A 62 -4.83 -1.30 -2.83
CA LEU A 62 -4.15 -0.51 -3.85
C LEU A 62 -3.80 -1.44 -5.00
N HIS A 63 -4.14 -1.07 -6.22
CA HIS A 63 -3.91 -1.88 -7.41
C HIS A 63 -3.17 -1.08 -8.47
N TRP A 64 -2.21 -1.70 -9.15
CA TRP A 64 -1.51 -1.14 -10.31
C TRP A 64 -1.66 -2.07 -11.53
N GLU A 65 -2.59 -1.74 -12.41
CA GLU A 65 -2.91 -2.54 -13.61
C GLU A 65 -1.70 -2.71 -14.54
N ASP A 66 -0.93 -1.63 -14.80
CA ASP A 66 0.20 -1.64 -15.74
C ASP A 66 1.31 -2.65 -15.37
N ILE A 67 1.39 -3.05 -14.10
CA ILE A 67 2.43 -3.97 -13.57
C ILE A 67 1.86 -5.16 -12.81
N ASP A 68 0.53 -5.34 -12.78
CA ASP A 68 -0.18 -6.44 -12.10
C ASP A 68 0.22 -6.59 -10.62
N GLU A 69 0.27 -5.47 -9.89
CA GLU A 69 0.62 -5.45 -8.45
C GLU A 69 -0.59 -5.05 -7.59
N ASP A 70 -0.85 -5.83 -6.54
CA ASP A 70 -1.91 -5.61 -5.55
C ASP A 70 -1.35 -5.54 -4.13
N ILE A 71 -1.73 -4.49 -3.38
CA ILE A 71 -1.28 -4.28 -2.00
C ILE A 71 -2.48 -4.05 -1.08
N SER A 72 -2.52 -4.79 0.03
CA SER A 72 -3.50 -4.60 1.09
C SER A 72 -3.04 -3.55 2.10
N VAL A 73 -3.91 -2.57 2.42
CA VAL A 73 -3.65 -1.58 3.48
C VAL A 73 -3.54 -2.24 4.85
N ALA A 74 -4.28 -3.32 5.07
CA ALA A 74 -4.18 -4.13 6.27
C ALA A 74 -2.80 -4.78 6.43
N GLY A 75 -2.29 -5.36 5.34
CA GLY A 75 -0.96 -5.97 5.30
C GLY A 75 0.15 -4.97 5.61
N LEU A 76 0.03 -3.75 5.06
CA LEU A 76 0.97 -2.66 5.38
C LEU A 76 0.96 -2.29 6.87
N MET A 77 -0.21 -2.22 7.50
CA MET A 77 -0.32 -1.87 8.92
C MET A 77 0.14 -2.98 9.88
N ALA A 78 -0.03 -4.23 9.49
CA ALA A 78 0.37 -5.37 10.33
C ALA A 78 1.91 -5.45 10.51
N GLY A 79 2.66 -4.67 9.73
CA GLY A 79 4.06 -4.96 9.46
C GLY A 79 4.11 -6.08 8.43
N ALA A 80 4.77 -5.85 7.31
CA ALA A 80 4.90 -6.84 6.26
C ALA A 80 5.69 -8.06 6.78
N ASP A 81 5.01 -9.02 7.40
CA ASP A 81 5.50 -10.39 7.46
C ASP A 81 5.44 -10.91 6.03
N MET A 82 6.57 -10.79 5.33
CA MET A 82 6.81 -11.23 3.96
C MET A 82 6.73 -12.77 3.77
N ASN A 83 5.92 -13.47 4.56
CA ASN A 83 5.81 -14.93 4.55
C ASN A 83 4.41 -15.49 4.87
N SER A 84 3.34 -14.72 4.71
CA SER A 84 1.96 -15.26 4.74
C SER A 84 1.08 -14.32 3.91
N LEU A 85 0.58 -14.64 2.72
CA LEU A 85 0.30 -15.91 2.04
C LEU A 85 0.45 -15.71 0.53
#